data_AF-A0A1F9NEP6-F1
#
_entry.id   AF-A0A1F9NEP6-F1
#
_cell.length_a   1.000
_cell.length_b   1.000
_cell.length_c   1.000
_cell.angle_alpha   90.00
_cell.angle_beta   90.00
_cell.angle_gamma   90.00
#
_symmetry.space_group_name_H-M   'P 1'
#
loop_
_entity.id
_entity.type
_entity.pdbx_description
1 polymer ?
#
loop_
_entity_poly.entity_id
_entity_poly.type
_entity_poly.pdbx_seq_one_letter_code
_entity_poly.pdbx_strand_id
1 'polypeptide(L)'
;MQIISRAIDALNEKTGVYSSYLILPLIGAVIYEVFMRYVFNAPTSWGFEMTTFFYGMHYMLGLGDAHRTNTHVCIDIFESRMKPHNRTILRIITNLVLFVPVMGCMAIWSVKYAATSWAQWEHASSSWSPAIYPYKTVMAVGFILFFLAGVSKLLKDFNSLRSDN
;
A
#
# COMPACT_ATOMS: atom_id res chain seq x y z
N MET A 1 24.38 4.85 -0.78
CA MET A 1 23.30 4.06 -0.13
C MET A 1 22.30 4.94 0.63
N GLN A 2 22.75 5.83 1.52
CA GLN A 2 21.83 6.66 2.33
C GLN A 2 20.99 7.69 1.56
N ILE A 3 21.50 8.22 0.43
CA ILE A 3 20.75 9.19 -0.39
C ILE A 3 19.52 8.52 -1.02
N ILE A 4 19.69 7.29 -1.52
CA ILE A 4 18.62 6.52 -2.17
C ILE A 4 17.53 6.16 -1.16
N SER A 5 17.90 5.66 0.02
CA SER A 5 16.92 5.32 1.06
C SER A 5 16.14 6.55 1.53
N ARG A 6 16.80 7.69 1.72
CA ARG A 6 16.13 8.95 2.08
C ARG A 6 15.17 9.44 1.01
N ALA A 7 15.53 9.32 -0.28
CA ALA A 7 14.65 9.69 -1.38
C ALA A 7 13.38 8.82 -1.40
N ILE A 8 13.53 7.50 -1.22
CA ILE A 8 12.42 6.56 -1.15
C ILE A 8 11.52 6.84 0.06
N ASP A 9 12.13 7.14 1.21
CA ASP A 9 11.39 7.46 2.43
C ASP A 9 10.55 8.72 2.25
N ALA A 10 11.14 9.79 1.70
CA ALA A 10 10.45 11.06 1.46
C ALA A 10 9.30 10.90 0.46
N LEU A 11 9.46 10.04 -0.54
CA LEU A 11 8.41 9.74 -1.51
C LEU A 11 7.24 8.97 -0.87
N ASN A 12 7.54 7.98 -0.03
CA ASN A 12 6.50 7.25 0.73
C ASN A 12 5.80 8.16 1.74
N GLU A 13 6.53 8.99 2.46
CA GLU A 13 5.97 9.95 3.42
C GLU A 13 5.00 10.91 2.75
N LYS A 14 5.40 11.53 1.63
CA LYS A 14 4.51 12.40 0.84
C LYS A 14 3.26 11.64 0.40
N THR A 15 3.43 10.43 -0.11
CA THR A 15 2.29 9.62 -0.59
C THR A 15 1.35 9.25 0.55
N GLY A 16 1.87 8.91 1.73
CA GLY A 16 1.08 8.66 2.94
C GLY A 16 0.30 9.88 3.41
N VAL A 17 0.91 11.07 3.39
CA VAL A 17 0.21 12.32 3.73
C VAL A 17 -0.91 12.60 2.72
N TYR A 18 -0.63 12.50 1.41
CA TYR A 18 -1.67 12.74 0.41
C TYR A 18 -2.79 11.69 0.45
N SER A 19 -2.45 10.42 0.68
CA SER A 19 -3.46 9.36 0.79
C SER A 19 -4.33 9.52 2.03
N SER A 20 -3.82 10.11 3.12
CA SER A 20 -4.60 10.37 4.33
C SER A 20 -5.85 11.22 4.06
N TYR A 21 -5.78 12.19 3.15
CA TYR A 21 -6.91 13.05 2.78
C TYR A 21 -8.05 12.28 2.09
N LEU A 22 -7.79 11.09 1.51
CA LEU A 22 -8.83 10.26 0.89
C LEU A 22 -9.88 9.76 1.88
N ILE A 23 -9.60 9.83 3.20
CA ILE A 23 -10.58 9.46 4.22
C ILE A 23 -11.75 10.44 4.27
N LEU A 24 -11.55 11.70 3.91
CA LEU A 24 -12.60 12.73 3.90
C LEU A 24 -13.71 12.43 2.89
N PRO A 25 -13.42 12.23 1.58
CA PRO A 25 -14.46 11.85 0.62
C PRO A 25 -15.04 10.46 0.91
N LEU A 26 -14.27 9.55 1.50
CA LEU A 26 -14.78 8.24 1.95
C LEU A 26 -15.89 8.42 3.00
N ILE A 27 -15.63 9.18 4.06
CA ILE A 27 -16.61 9.46 5.12
C ILE A 27 -17.84 10.16 4.53
N GLY A 28 -17.63 11.15 3.66
CA GLY A 28 -18.72 11.85 2.98
C GLY A 28 -19.62 10.90 2.17
N ALA A 29 -19.03 9.99 1.38
CA ALA A 29 -19.76 9.00 0.61
C ALA A 29 -20.55 8.03 1.49
N VAL A 30 -19.97 7.57 2.61
CA VAL A 30 -20.67 6.70 3.57
C VAL A 30 -21.84 7.43 4.24
N ILE A 31 -21.64 8.66 4.72
CA ILE A 31 -22.72 9.44 5.35
C ILE A 31 -23.85 9.66 4.36
N TYR A 32 -23.53 10.02 3.12
CA TYR A 32 -24.52 10.21 2.07
C TYR A 32 -25.33 8.93 1.79
N GLU A 33 -24.66 7.79 1.64
CA GLU A 33 -25.32 6.51 1.39
C GLU A 33 -26.22 6.09 2.56
N VAL A 34 -25.77 6.28 3.81
CA VAL A 34 -26.56 6.01 5.01
C VAL A 34 -27.81 6.91 5.03
N PHE A 35 -27.65 8.21 4.75
CA PHE A 35 -28.79 9.14 4.72
C PHE A 35 -29.80 8.76 3.64
N MET A 36 -29.34 8.50 2.41
CA MET A 36 -30.20 8.09 1.29
C MET A 36 -30.95 6.79 1.58
N ARG A 37 -30.29 5.82 2.21
CA ARG A 37 -30.88 4.52 2.51
C ARG A 37 -31.90 4.58 3.65
N TYR A 38 -31.59 5.26 4.74
CA TYR A 38 -32.43 5.21 5.95
C TYR A 38 -33.45 6.35 6.05
N VAL A 39 -33.18 7.51 5.44
CA VAL A 39 -34.10 8.66 5.48
C VAL A 39 -35.00 8.68 4.26
N PHE A 40 -34.43 8.48 3.07
CA PHE A 40 -35.19 8.53 1.81
C PHE A 40 -35.60 7.16 1.25
N ASN A 41 -35.15 6.06 1.87
CA ASN A 41 -35.40 4.70 1.40
C ASN A 41 -35.01 4.48 -0.09
N ALA A 42 -33.97 5.19 -0.54
CA ALA A 42 -33.52 5.26 -1.92
C ALA A 42 -32.00 4.99 -1.99
N PRO A 43 -31.56 3.72 -1.86
CA PRO A 43 -30.13 3.37 -1.88
C PRO A 43 -29.50 3.74 -3.22
N THR A 44 -28.24 4.20 -3.22
CA THR A 44 -27.57 4.56 -4.45
C THR A 44 -26.88 3.37 -5.10
N SER A 45 -26.87 3.34 -6.44
CA SER A 45 -26.16 2.29 -7.19
C SER A 45 -24.64 2.42 -7.11
N TRP A 46 -24.13 3.63 -6.85
CA TRP A 46 -22.70 3.97 -6.92
C TRP A 46 -22.00 4.02 -5.55
N GLY A 47 -22.74 4.22 -4.45
CA GLY A 47 -22.15 4.47 -3.13
C GLY A 47 -21.23 3.36 -2.63
N PHE A 48 -21.59 2.10 -2.87
CA PHE A 48 -20.79 0.95 -2.47
C PHE A 48 -19.43 0.88 -3.19
N GLU A 49 -19.39 1.17 -4.49
CA GLU A 49 -18.16 1.08 -5.25
C GLU A 49 -17.25 2.28 -5.01
N MET A 50 -17.83 3.48 -4.90
CA MET A 50 -17.06 4.68 -4.57
C MET A 50 -16.37 4.55 -3.21
N THR A 51 -17.06 4.03 -2.20
CA THR A 51 -16.47 3.78 -0.88
C THR A 51 -15.39 2.71 -0.95
N THR A 52 -15.60 1.65 -1.72
CA THR A 52 -14.58 0.61 -1.97
C THR A 52 -13.34 1.18 -2.65
N PHE A 53 -13.49 2.04 -3.66
CA PHE A 53 -12.38 2.68 -4.36
C PHE A 53 -11.60 3.63 -3.46
N PHE A 54 -12.28 4.53 -2.73
CA PHE A 54 -11.58 5.45 -1.82
C PHE A 54 -10.84 4.70 -0.73
N TYR A 55 -11.47 3.68 -0.12
CA TYR A 55 -10.83 2.87 0.90
C TYR A 55 -9.62 2.10 0.35
N GLY A 56 -9.77 1.47 -0.81
CA GLY A 56 -8.70 0.72 -1.47
C GLY A 56 -7.52 1.60 -1.89
N MET A 57 -7.79 2.78 -2.47
CA MET A 57 -6.76 3.76 -2.82
C MET A 57 -6.03 4.29 -1.58
N HIS A 58 -6.78 4.60 -0.51
CA HIS A 58 -6.22 5.04 0.76
C HIS A 58 -5.25 3.99 1.33
N TYR A 59 -5.67 2.74 1.39
CA TYR A 59 -4.85 1.63 1.89
C TYR A 59 -3.61 1.39 1.02
N MET A 60 -3.79 1.26 -0.30
CA MET A 60 -2.69 0.91 -1.21
C MET A 60 -1.60 1.98 -1.25
N LEU A 61 -1.98 3.26 -1.21
CA LEU A 61 -1.01 4.36 -1.21
C LEU A 61 -0.39 4.59 0.18
N GLY A 62 -1.12 4.34 1.27
CA GLY A 62 -0.61 4.45 2.63
C GLY A 62 0.29 3.28 3.07
N LEU A 63 0.22 2.15 2.38
CA LEU A 63 0.91 0.91 2.77
C LEU A 63 2.43 1.07 2.89
N GLY A 64 3.06 1.77 1.94
CA GLY A 64 4.49 2.02 1.94
C GLY A 64 4.97 2.87 3.13
N ASP A 65 4.19 3.89 3.50
CA ASP A 65 4.51 4.74 4.64
C ASP A 65 4.32 3.99 5.97
N ALA A 66 3.24 3.22 6.11
CA ALA A 66 3.02 2.37 7.27
C ALA A 66 4.15 1.34 7.48
N HIS A 67 4.73 0.82 6.40
CA HIS A 67 5.89 -0.08 6.48
C HIS A 67 7.17 0.64 6.94
N ARG A 68 7.37 1.87 6.45
CA ARG A 68 8.51 2.73 6.81
C ARG A 68 8.51 3.08 8.30
N THR A 69 7.34 3.37 8.87
CA THR A 69 7.17 3.73 10.29
C THR A 69 7.05 2.52 11.23
N ASN A 70 7.08 1.28 10.72
CA ASN A 70 6.79 0.06 11.47
C ASN A 70 5.38 0.04 12.11
N THR A 71 4.42 0.76 11.52
CA THR A 71 3.01 0.75 11.96
C THR A 71 2.21 -0.33 11.25
N HIS A 72 2.73 -0.86 10.13
CA HIS A 72 2.18 -2.07 9.52
C HIS A 72 2.26 -3.23 10.51
N VAL A 73 1.16 -3.97 10.68
CA VAL A 73 1.07 -5.07 11.64
C VAL A 73 2.15 -6.12 11.32
N CYS A 74 3.03 -6.38 12.29
CA CYS A 74 4.10 -7.37 12.21
C CYS A 74 4.03 -8.27 13.45
N ILE A 75 4.36 -9.55 13.29
CA ILE A 75 4.44 -10.51 14.39
C ILE A 75 5.91 -10.70 14.76
N ASP A 76 6.36 -10.01 15.80
CA ASP A 76 7.78 -9.87 16.15
C ASP A 76 8.22 -10.77 17.32
N ILE A 77 7.52 -11.88 17.56
CA ILE A 77 7.73 -12.73 18.76
C ILE A 77 9.18 -13.19 18.88
N PHE A 78 9.77 -13.68 17.79
CA PHE A 78 11.16 -14.13 17.78
C PHE A 78 12.15 -12.96 17.79
N GLU A 79 11.82 -11.88 17.10
CA GLU A 79 12.68 -10.70 16.96
C GLU A 79 12.91 -9.99 18.31
N SER A 80 11.86 -9.93 19.15
CA SER A 80 11.88 -9.27 20.46
C SER A 80 12.83 -9.92 21.48
N ARG A 81 13.19 -11.20 21.29
CA ARG A 81 14.04 -11.96 22.22
C ARG A 81 15.50 -12.05 21.78
N MET A 82 15.84 -11.51 20.61
CA MET A 82 17.19 -11.62 20.03
C MET A 82 18.08 -10.44 20.38
N LYS A 83 19.40 -10.68 20.43
CA LYS A 83 20.42 -9.62 20.51
C LYS A 83 20.38 -8.75 19.24
N PRO A 84 20.75 -7.45 19.34
CA PRO A 84 20.66 -6.50 18.22
C PRO A 84 21.29 -7.00 16.91
N HIS A 85 22.46 -7.62 16.98
CA HIS A 85 23.17 -8.15 15.80
C HIS A 85 22.39 -9.28 15.10
N ASN A 86 21.96 -10.31 15.85
CA ASN A 86 21.20 -11.44 15.31
C ASN A 86 19.83 -11.01 14.78
N ARG A 87 19.22 -10.01 15.43
CA ARG A 87 17.96 -9.38 15.01
C ARG A 87 18.09 -8.74 13.62
N THR A 88 19.17 -7.99 13.38
CA THR A 88 19.42 -7.36 12.08
C THR A 88 19.68 -8.39 10.98
N ILE A 89 20.44 -9.45 11.28
CA ILE A 89 20.67 -10.55 10.33
C ILE A 89 19.35 -11.24 9.96
N LEU A 90 18.52 -11.58 10.95
CA LEU A 90 17.22 -12.18 10.71
C LEU A 90 16.35 -11.30 9.81
N ARG A 91 16.27 -10.00 10.10
CA ARG A 91 15.52 -9.04 9.27
C ARG A 91 16.00 -9.00 7.82
N ILE A 92 17.32 -9.00 7.60
CA ILE A 92 17.90 -9.01 6.25
C ILE A 92 17.52 -10.31 5.53
N ILE A 93 17.66 -11.46 6.18
CA ILE A 93 17.33 -12.76 5.58
C ILE A 93 15.83 -12.82 5.25
N THR A 94 14.96 -12.49 6.21
CA THR A 94 13.51 -12.50 6.01
C THR A 94 13.10 -11.56 4.88
N ASN A 95 13.69 -10.37 4.81
CA ASN A 95 13.35 -9.40 3.79
C ASN A 95 13.89 -9.84 2.41
N LEU A 96 15.10 -10.41 2.33
CA LEU A 96 15.65 -10.92 1.07
C LEU A 96 14.92 -12.17 0.55
N VAL A 97 14.56 -13.10 1.43
CA VAL A 97 14.01 -14.42 1.06
C VAL A 97 12.49 -14.39 0.92
N LEU A 98 11.78 -13.59 1.72
CA LEU A 98 10.32 -13.52 1.69
C LEU A 98 9.83 -12.22 1.07
N PHE A 99 10.25 -11.07 1.60
CA PHE A 99 9.66 -9.80 1.19
C PHE A 99 10.00 -9.43 -0.26
N VAL A 100 11.28 -9.43 -0.64
CA VAL A 100 11.73 -9.03 -1.98
C VAL A 100 11.11 -9.88 -3.10
N PRO A 101 11.15 -11.23 -3.07
CA PRO A 101 10.57 -12.02 -4.15
C PRO A 101 9.04 -11.91 -4.19
N VAL A 102 8.37 -11.92 -3.04
CA VAL A 102 6.89 -11.83 -3.00
C VAL A 102 6.42 -10.46 -3.45
N MET A 103 6.95 -9.39 -2.87
CA MET A 103 6.53 -8.02 -3.21
C MET A 103 7.03 -7.59 -4.58
N GLY A 104 8.19 -8.07 -5.02
CA GLY A 104 8.68 -7.87 -6.39
C GLY A 104 7.76 -8.53 -7.43
N CYS A 105 7.34 -9.79 -7.19
CA CYS A 105 6.35 -10.45 -8.03
C CYS A 105 5.01 -9.70 -8.03
N MET A 106 4.50 -9.30 -6.86
CA MET A 106 3.25 -8.53 -6.75
C MET A 106 3.32 -7.20 -7.50
N ALA A 107 4.44 -6.47 -7.43
CA ALA A 107 4.65 -5.23 -8.17
C ALA A 107 4.63 -5.48 -9.70
N ILE A 108 5.32 -6.51 -10.19
CA ILE A 108 5.34 -6.81 -11.63
C ILE A 108 3.96 -7.27 -12.13
N TRP A 109 3.30 -8.17 -11.40
CA TRP A 109 2.01 -8.71 -11.80
C TRP A 109 0.89 -7.68 -11.71
N SER A 110 0.92 -6.80 -10.72
CA SER A 110 -0.06 -5.70 -10.61
C SER A 110 0.06 -4.71 -11.76
N VAL A 111 1.26 -4.41 -12.26
CA VAL A 111 1.46 -3.59 -13.47
C VAL A 111 0.87 -4.28 -14.70
N LYS A 112 1.13 -5.57 -14.89
CA LYS A 112 0.53 -6.33 -16.00
C LYS A 112 -0.99 -6.34 -15.91
N TYR A 113 -1.53 -6.54 -14.71
CA TYR A 113 -2.96 -6.55 -14.43
C TYR A 113 -3.61 -5.19 -14.72
N ALA A 114 -2.94 -4.09 -14.39
CA ALA A 114 -3.37 -2.75 -14.76
C ALA A 114 -3.32 -2.56 -16.28
N ALA A 115 -2.23 -2.94 -16.93
CA ALA A 115 -2.07 -2.79 -18.39
C ALA A 115 -3.15 -3.57 -19.18
N THR A 116 -3.48 -4.80 -18.76
CA THR A 116 -4.57 -5.58 -19.38
C THR A 116 -5.92 -4.90 -19.20
N SER A 117 -6.16 -4.27 -18.05
CA SER A 117 -7.41 -3.56 -17.76
C SER A 117 -7.58 -2.31 -18.62
N TRP A 118 -6.49 -1.56 -18.83
CA TRP A 118 -6.47 -0.42 -19.75
C TRP A 118 -6.70 -0.84 -21.20
N ALA A 119 -6.10 -1.96 -21.63
CA ALA A 119 -6.29 -2.47 -22.99
C ALA A 119 -7.73 -2.90 -23.28
N GLN A 120 -8.45 -3.35 -22.25
CA GLN A 120 -9.83 -3.85 -22.37
C GLN A 120 -10.89 -2.80 -22.06
N TRP A 121 -10.49 -1.59 -21.63
CA TRP A 121 -11.42 -0.58 -21.10
C TRP A 121 -12.36 -1.18 -20.06
N GLU A 122 -11.79 -1.86 -19.08
CA GLU A 122 -12.54 -2.67 -18.13
C GLU A 122 -13.41 -1.83 -17.19
N HIS A 123 -14.66 -2.26 -17.05
CA HIS A 123 -15.63 -1.70 -16.12
C HIS A 123 -16.03 -2.73 -15.07
N ALA A 124 -16.54 -2.26 -13.92
CA ALA A 124 -17.03 -3.14 -12.87
C ALA A 124 -18.24 -3.94 -13.32
N SER A 125 -18.34 -5.19 -12.86
CA SER A 125 -19.50 -6.05 -13.10
C SER A 125 -20.67 -5.72 -12.16
N SER A 126 -20.89 -4.45 -11.85
CA SER A 126 -21.92 -3.95 -10.95
C SER A 126 -23.00 -3.18 -11.71
N SER A 127 -24.08 -2.82 -10.99
CA SER A 127 -25.15 -1.99 -11.55
C SER A 127 -24.70 -0.59 -11.99
N TRP A 128 -23.62 -0.05 -11.40
CA TRP A 128 -23.10 1.27 -11.76
C TRP A 128 -21.97 1.18 -12.81
N SER A 129 -21.30 0.03 -12.89
CA SER A 129 -20.30 -0.29 -13.91
C SER A 129 -19.27 0.83 -14.14
N PRO A 130 -18.62 1.39 -13.09
CA PRO A 130 -17.57 2.39 -13.25
C PRO A 130 -16.31 1.80 -13.90
N ALA A 131 -15.52 2.66 -14.51
CA ALA A 131 -14.20 2.34 -15.02
C ALA A 131 -13.26 1.85 -13.89
N ILE A 132 -12.79 0.60 -13.98
CA ILE A 132 -11.92 -0.02 -12.96
C ILE A 132 -10.44 0.18 -13.30
N TYR A 133 -10.09 0.37 -14.57
CA TYR A 133 -8.70 0.48 -15.02
C TYR A 133 -7.87 1.55 -14.28
N PRO A 134 -8.39 2.73 -13.85
CA PRO A 134 -7.62 3.70 -13.07
C PRO A 134 -7.39 3.23 -11.63
N TYR A 135 -8.34 2.48 -11.06
CA TYR A 135 -8.18 1.93 -9.72
C TYR A 135 -7.08 0.85 -9.69
N LYS A 136 -7.02 0.00 -10.72
CA LYS A 136 -5.95 -1.01 -10.86
C LYS A 136 -4.56 -0.40 -11.04
N THR A 137 -4.43 0.78 -11.67
CA THR A 137 -3.13 1.48 -11.71
C THR A 137 -2.72 2.01 -10.35
N VAL A 138 -3.66 2.55 -9.55
CA VAL A 138 -3.35 2.96 -8.17
C VAL A 138 -2.87 1.76 -7.34
N MET A 139 -3.49 0.60 -7.51
CA MET A 139 -3.03 -0.64 -6.88
C MET A 139 -1.60 -1.00 -7.28
N ALA A 140 -1.27 -0.93 -8.58
CA ALA A 140 0.08 -1.19 -9.07
C ALA A 140 1.12 -0.20 -8.50
N VAL A 141 0.76 1.08 -8.45
CA VAL A 141 1.59 2.13 -7.83
C VAL A 141 1.81 1.82 -6.35
N GLY A 142 0.76 1.46 -5.61
CA GLY A 142 0.86 1.10 -4.18
C GLY A 142 1.83 -0.06 -3.92
N PHE A 143 1.77 -1.12 -4.72
CA PHE A 143 2.72 -2.24 -4.59
C PHE A 143 4.16 -1.84 -4.92
N ILE A 144 4.38 -0.99 -5.92
CA ILE A 144 5.71 -0.47 -6.24
C ILE A 144 6.26 0.38 -5.08
N LEU A 145 5.43 1.26 -4.50
CA LEU A 145 5.80 2.10 -3.35
C LEU A 145 6.19 1.26 -2.14
N PHE A 146 5.38 0.23 -1.83
CA PHE A 146 5.65 -0.68 -0.73
C PHE A 146 6.93 -1.50 -0.96
N PHE A 147 7.14 -2.00 -2.19
CA PHE A 147 8.40 -2.67 -2.54
C PHE A 147 9.61 -1.76 -2.34
N LEU A 148 9.53 -0.51 -2.81
CA LEU A 148 10.58 0.48 -2.59
C LEU A 148 10.81 0.74 -1.10
N ALA A 149 9.76 0.87 -0.29
CA ALA A 149 9.88 1.04 1.16
C ALA A 149 10.65 -0.12 1.81
N GLY A 150 10.39 -1.37 1.40
CA GLY A 150 11.14 -2.53 1.87
C GLY A 150 12.62 -2.54 1.42
N VAL A 151 12.90 -2.10 0.19
CA VAL A 151 14.28 -1.91 -0.29
C VAL A 151 15.00 -0.84 0.52
N SER A 152 14.35 0.30 0.83
CA SER A 152 14.92 1.34 1.71
C SER A 152 15.31 0.76 3.08
N LYS A 153 14.45 -0.10 3.65
CA LYS A 153 14.71 -0.78 4.93
C LYS A 153 15.88 -1.76 4.86
N LEU A 154 15.97 -2.56 3.80
CA LEU A 154 17.14 -3.43 3.54
C LEU A 154 18.44 -2.64 3.49
N LEU A 155 18.46 -1.55 2.72
CA LEU A 155 19.65 -0.70 2.59
C LEU A 155 20.08 -0.10 3.95
N LYS A 156 19.13 0.22 4.83
CA LYS A 156 19.43 0.70 6.18
C LYS A 156 20.00 -0.42 7.05
N ASP A 157 19.40 -1.62 7.00
CA ASP A 157 19.85 -2.77 7.80
C ASP A 157 21.27 -3.23 7.40
N PHE A 158 21.63 -3.16 6.11
CA PHE A 158 23.01 -3.39 5.66
C PHE A 158 23.99 -2.31 6.15
N ASN A 159 23.57 -1.04 6.20
CA ASN A 159 24.42 0.04 6.72
C ASN A 159 24.65 -0.11 8.23
N SER A 160 23.65 -0.55 9.01
CA SER A 160 23.84 -0.76 10.45
C SER A 160 24.84 -1.87 10.73
N LEU A 161 24.79 -2.99 9.99
CA LEU A 161 25.80 -4.05 10.15
C LEU A 161 27.22 -3.60 9.82
N ARG A 162 27.38 -2.67 8.86
CA ARG A 162 28.69 -2.13 8.51
C ARG A 162 29.22 -1.15 9.57
N SER A 163 28.34 -0.50 10.33
CA SER A 163 28.73 0.46 11.38
C SER A 163 29.08 -0.22 12.71
N ASP A 164 28.61 -1.44 12.93
CA ASP A 164 28.88 -2.24 14.13
C ASP A 164 30.21 -3.02 14.08
N ASN A 165 30.88 -3.02 12.91
CA ASN A 165 32.23 -3.58 12.69
C ASN A 165 33.26 -2.46 12.55
#